data_AF-A0A5S4SI86-F1
#
_entry.id   AF-A0A5S4SI86-F1
#
_cell.length_a   1.000
_cell.length_b   1.000
_cell.length_c   1.000
_cell.angle_alpha   90.00
_cell.angle_beta   90.00
_cell.angle_gamma   90.00
#
_symmetry.space_group_name_H-M   'P 1'
#
loop_
_entity.id
_entity.type
_entity.pdbx_description
1 polymer ?
#
loop_
_entity_poly.entity_id
_entity_poly.type
_entity_poly.pdbx_seq_one_letter_code
_entity_poly.pdbx_strand_id
1 'polypeptide(L)' 'MQELIEQANQLREDIDAVRDEEQEAFDNMLESLQNGEKGEKAQAAIDAMDEAVGYLDDFTDSGAPDKLEEAAA' A
#
# COMPACT_ATOMS: atom_id res chain seq x y z
N MET A 1 12.80 -13.74 9.53
CA MET A 1 11.62 -13.78 8.64
C MET A 1 10.43 -13.11 9.31
N GLN A 2 10.04 -13.48 10.54
CA GLN A 2 8.97 -12.79 11.28
C GLN A 2 9.18 -11.27 11.40
N GLU A 3 10.38 -10.80 11.75
CA GLU A 3 10.69 -9.36 11.81
C GLU A 3 10.50 -8.64 10.45
N LEU A 4 10.84 -9.29 9.34
CA LEU A 4 10.64 -8.73 8.00
C LEU A 4 9.15 -8.67 7.62
N ILE A 5 8.37 -9.65 8.05
CA ILE A 5 6.91 -9.68 7.86
C ILE A 5 6.25 -8.57 8.68
N GLU A 6 6.70 -8.37 9.92
CA GLU A 6 6.18 -7.31 10.78
C GLU A 6 6.56 -5.91 10.25
N GLN A 7 7.78 -5.74 9.74
CA GLN A 7 8.17 -4.52 9.03
C GLN A 7 7.36 -4.31 7.74
N ALA A 8 7.06 -5.37 6.98
CA ALA A 8 6.23 -5.29 5.78
C ALA A 8 4.79 -4.89 6.12
N ASN A 9 4.21 -5.45 7.19
CA ASN A 9 2.89 -5.07 7.68
C ASN A 9 2.84 -3.63 8.15
N GLN A 10 3.85 -3.16 8.90
CA GLN A 10 3.92 -1.77 9.32
C GLN A 10 4.04 -0.84 8.10
N LEU A 11 4.90 -1.17 7.15
CA LEU A 11 5.05 -0.38 5.93
C LEU A 11 3.76 -0.35 5.11
N ARG A 12 3.03 -1.47 5.04
CA ARG A 12 1.72 -1.56 4.40
C ARG A 12 0.72 -0.60 5.05
N GLU A 13 0.63 -0.61 6.39
CA GLU A 13 -0.22 0.33 7.14
C GLU A 13 0.16 1.80 6.89
N ASP A 14 1.46 2.09 6.88
CA ASP A 14 1.96 3.45 6.61
C ASP A 14 1.63 3.91 5.19
N ILE A 15 1.73 3.03 4.18
CA ILE A 15 1.35 3.33 2.79
C ILE A 15 -0.16 3.52 2.67
N ASP A 16 -0.97 2.66 3.30
CA ASP A 16 -2.44 2.80 3.33
C ASP A 16 -2.85 4.16 3.89
N ALA A 17 -2.22 4.60 4.99
CA ALA A 17 -2.50 5.89 5.61
C ALA A 17 -2.20 7.07 4.66
N VAL A 18 -1.04 7.06 3.98
CA VAL A 18 -0.67 8.12 3.02
C VAL A 18 -1.56 8.09 1.77
N ARG A 19 -1.94 6.90 1.30
CA ARG A 19 -2.86 6.73 0.17
C ARG A 19 -4.25 7.29 0.48
N ASP A 20 -4.75 7.06 1.69
CA ASP A 20 -6.02 7.64 2.15
C ASP A 20 -5.96 9.17 2.20
N GLU A 21 -4.86 9.73 2.73
CA GLU A 21 -4.65 11.18 2.73
C GLU A 21 -4.60 11.77 1.31
N GLU A 22 -3.91 11.11 0.38
CA GLU A 22 -3.84 11.56 -1.02
C GLU A 22 -5.20 11.44 -1.73
N GLN A 23 -5.96 10.37 -1.46
CA GLN A 23 -7.33 10.22 -1.98
C GLN A 23 -8.25 11.33 -1.44
N GLU A 24 -8.18 11.63 -0.14
CA GLU A 24 -8.93 12.76 0.44
C GLU A 24 -8.51 14.10 -0.17
N ALA A 25 -7.22 14.31 -0.42
CA ALA A 25 -6.70 15.51 -1.06
C ALA A 25 -7.18 15.63 -2.51
N PHE A 26 -7.21 14.51 -3.24
CA PHE A 26 -7.77 14.44 -4.59
C PHE A 26 -9.27 14.74 -4.58
N ASP A 27 -10.05 14.09 -3.72
CA ASP A 27 -11.51 14.25 -3.62
C ASP A 27 -11.92 15.68 -3.27
N ASN A 28 -11.12 16.36 -2.45
CA ASN A 28 -11.33 17.76 -2.07
C ASN A 28 -10.81 18.78 -3.12
N MET A 29 -10.10 18.31 -4.15
CA MET A 29 -9.56 19.15 -5.21
C MET A 29 -10.67 19.69 -6.12
N LEU A 30 -10.49 20.90 -6.66
CA LEU A 30 -11.42 21.45 -7.65
C LEU A 30 -11.47 20.53 -8.89
N GLU A 31 -12.66 20.33 -9.45
CA GLU A 31 -12.90 19.47 -10.62
C GLU A 31 -12.01 19.83 -11.83
N SER A 32 -11.71 21.11 -12.04
CA SER A 32 -10.80 21.54 -13.12
C SER A 32 -9.34 21.13 -12.90
N LEU A 33 -8.93 20.91 -11.65
CA LEU A 33 -7.61 20.44 -11.29
C LEU A 33 -7.55 18.90 -11.21
N GLN A 34 -8.64 18.26 -10.75
CA GLN A 34 -8.80 16.80 -10.80
C GLN A 34 -8.71 16.27 -12.24
N ASN A 35 -9.33 16.96 -13.20
CA ASN A 35 -9.27 16.61 -14.61
C ASN A 35 -8.03 17.15 -15.35
N GLY A 36 -7.10 17.76 -14.62
CA GLY A 36 -5.86 18.30 -15.18
C GLY A 36 -4.63 17.49 -14.76
N GLU A 37 -3.46 17.96 -15.17
CA GLU A 37 -2.17 17.30 -14.88
C GLU A 37 -1.94 17.03 -13.38
N LYS A 38 -2.51 17.86 -12.50
CA LYS A 38 -2.40 17.66 -11.04
C LYS A 38 -3.20 16.43 -10.58
N GLY A 39 -4.44 16.30 -11.03
CA GLY A 39 -5.26 15.15 -10.68
C GLY A 39 -4.77 13.87 -11.34
N GLU A 40 -4.26 13.93 -12.58
CA GLU A 40 -3.61 12.78 -13.22
C GLU A 40 -2.41 12.27 -12.40
N LYS A 41 -1.61 13.18 -11.83
CA LYS A 41 -0.48 12.83 -10.95
C LYS A 41 -0.92 12.26 -9.62
N ALA A 42 -1.95 12.84 -9.00
CA ALA A 42 -2.51 12.34 -7.75
C ALA A 42 -3.06 10.92 -7.94
N GLN A 43 -3.85 10.68 -8.98
CA GLN A 43 -4.37 9.36 -9.31
C GLN A 43 -3.25 8.36 -9.58
N ALA A 44 -2.22 8.74 -10.35
CA ALA A 44 -1.07 7.86 -10.58
C ALA A 44 -0.28 7.54 -9.30
N ALA A 45 -0.22 8.47 -8.34
CA ALA A 45 0.40 8.22 -7.05
C ALA A 45 -0.44 7.26 -6.18
N ILE A 46 -1.76 7.45 -6.15
CA ILE A 46 -2.71 6.54 -5.49
C ILE A 46 -2.60 5.13 -6.06
N ASP A 47 -2.65 5.00 -7.39
CA ASP A 47 -2.55 3.72 -8.08
C ASP A 47 -1.22 3.01 -7.77
N ALA A 48 -0.11 3.74 -7.70
CA ALA A 48 1.19 3.19 -7.36
C ALA A 48 1.28 2.74 -5.89
N MET A 49 0.61 3.43 -4.97
CA MET A 49 0.54 3.04 -3.56
C MET A 49 -0.32 1.79 -3.38
N ASP A 50 -1.45 1.69 -4.07
CA ASP A 50 -2.28 0.48 -4.06
C ASP A 50 -1.54 -0.74 -4.65
N GLU A 51 -0.73 -0.54 -5.71
CA GLU A 51 0.13 -1.59 -6.25
C GLU A 51 1.19 -2.03 -5.22
N ALA A 52 1.81 -1.09 -4.52
CA ALA A 52 2.79 -1.38 -3.47
C ALA A 52 2.17 -2.17 -2.31
N VAL A 53 0.97 -1.81 -1.87
CA VAL A 53 0.20 -2.57 -0.86
C VAL A 53 -0.07 -3.98 -1.36
N GLY A 54 -0.50 -4.15 -2.62
CA GLY A 54 -0.71 -5.47 -3.21
C GLY A 54 0.55 -6.35 -3.19
N TYR A 55 1.72 -5.80 -3.49
CA TYR A 55 2.99 -6.54 -3.38
C TYR A 55 3.36 -6.91 -1.94
N LEU A 56 3.03 -6.07 -0.96
CA LEU A 56 3.25 -6.34 0.46
C LEU A 56 2.27 -7.40 0.98
N ASP A 57 1.02 -7.36 0.56
CA ASP A 57 0.01 -8.38 0.87
C ASP A 57 0.44 -9.74 0.29
N ASP A 58 0.88 -9.80 -0.97
CA ASP A 58 1.41 -11.03 -1.58
C ASP A 58 2.64 -11.56 -0.83
N PHE A 59 3.53 -10.67 -0.39
CA PHE A 59 4.72 -11.04 0.39
C PHE A 59 4.34 -11.66 1.75
N THR A 60 3.37 -11.07 2.43
CA THR A 60 2.94 -11.46 3.78
C THR A 60 2.00 -12.67 3.79
N ASP A 61 1.11 -12.80 2.79
CA ASP A 61 0.13 -13.90 2.64
C ASP A 61 0.73 -15.19 2.05
N SER A 62 1.99 -15.16 1.58
CA SER A 62 2.68 -16.33 1.01
C SER A 62 2.82 -17.55 1.96
N GLY A 63 2.33 -17.45 3.20
CA GLY A 63 2.35 -18.51 4.21
C GLY A 63 3.76 -18.83 4.68
N ALA A 64 4.71 -17.91 4.45
CA ALA A 64 6.09 -18.03 4.90
C ALA A 64 6.23 -18.28 6.42
N PRO A 65 5.43 -17.65 7.32
CA PRO A 65 5.55 -17.94 8.75
C PRO A 65 5.06 -19.34 9.12
N ASP A 66 3.89 -19.77 8.64
CA ASP A 66 3.31 -21.09 8.97
C ASP A 66 4.16 -22.26 8.46
N LYS A 67 4.71 -22.14 7.24
CA LYS A 67 5.57 -23.17 6.64
C LYS A 67 6.90 -23.37 7.36
N LEU A 68 7.38 -22.35 8.10
CA LEU A 68 8.63 -22.44 8.85
C LEU A 68 8.42 -23.02 10.26
N GLU A 69 7.28 -22.77 10.89
CA GLU A 69 6.94 -23.38 12.18
C GLU A 69 6.70 -24.89 12.04
N GLU A 70 6.04 -25.33 10.97
CA GLU A 70 5.90 -26.75 10.63
C GLU A 70 7.25 -27.41 10.28
N ALA A 71 8.17 -26.68 9.63
CA ALA A 71 9.51 -27.21 9.32
C ALA A 71 10.47 -27.24 10.52
N ALA A 72 10.15 -26.52 11.60
CA ALA A 72 10.94 -26.46 12.83
C ALA A 72 10.41 -27.38 13.95
N ALA A 73 9.25 -28.00 13.76
CA ALA A 73 8.61 -28.96 14.67
C ALA A 73 8.97 -30.42 14.32
#